data_AF-L8HCJ5-F1
#
_entry.id   AF-L8HCJ5-F1
#
_cell.length_a   1.000
_cell.length_b   1.000
_cell.length_c   1.000
_cell.angle_alpha   90.00
_cell.angle_beta   90.00
_cell.angle_gamma   90.00
#
_symmetry.space_group_name_H-M   'P 1'
#
loop_
_entity.id
_entity.type
_entity.pdbx_description
1 polymer ?
#
loop_
_entity_poly.entity_id
_entity_poly.type
_entity_poly.pdbx_seq_one_letter_code
_entity_poly.pdbx_strand_id
1 'polypeptide(L)'
;MVTSSPIPRDEMKLSGEGSAVQKNNFDSTAYLRKMRTRRAISSRQRKAKTKSAKTRKARGMEEAPEGATDQWRSEALEIRFHEHYSDMKRSPSTGEITLNEDRYVLVCAKAMVTEFHALVRDVFAPRANKAAFEFASNALFDLGRGLGSADLTNFVEGPHALGPSRNVAECHVGFRAHCTHTGWGKVVIHEMSNIAAANAHDYYMIYDLYHSVEAEAWATESEPPVSSGGAGPNGGAHHHAKEKLRTQSVNKGSSVSTTPATPTCYLAAGYGSGWFSELWGQSMAAVEVTCAATGQGECCRFVVAPPHRILHYLRFLGAALDQPMATLAALPMLHLFAQDKDGERCAWGQSFDSSSVSHSQ
;
A
#
# COMPACT_ATOMS: atom_id res chain seq x y z
N MET A 1 37.62 40.85 -29.59
CA MET A 1 38.12 41.37 -28.29
C MET A 1 37.14 42.41 -27.80
N VAL A 2 36.26 42.04 -26.87
CA VAL A 2 35.34 42.95 -26.19
C VAL A 2 35.43 42.61 -24.71
N THR A 3 35.89 43.59 -23.94
CA THR A 3 36.10 43.56 -22.50
C THR A 3 34.82 44.01 -21.79
N SER A 4 34.36 43.26 -20.79
CA SER A 4 33.41 43.76 -19.80
C SER A 4 33.81 43.28 -18.41
N SER A 5 34.15 44.24 -17.55
CA SER A 5 34.60 44.13 -16.16
C SER A 5 33.54 43.52 -15.21
N PRO A 6 33.96 42.97 -14.06
CA PRO A 6 33.07 42.32 -13.09
C PRO A 6 32.37 43.31 -12.14
N ILE A 7 31.14 42.98 -11.74
CA ILE A 7 30.32 43.70 -10.77
C ILE A 7 30.74 43.28 -9.33
N PRO A 8 30.80 44.19 -8.33
CA PRO A 8 31.25 43.86 -6.97
C PRO A 8 30.22 43.04 -6.20
N ARG A 9 30.70 42.12 -5.36
CA ARG A 9 29.92 41.38 -4.36
C ARG A 9 29.73 42.26 -3.13
N ASP A 10 28.51 42.71 -2.88
CA ASP A 10 28.13 43.23 -1.57
C ASP A 10 27.74 42.07 -0.63
N GLU A 11 28.42 42.04 0.51
CA GLU A 11 28.19 41.14 1.62
C GLU A 11 26.84 41.40 2.27
N MET A 12 25.83 40.60 1.91
CA MET A 12 24.58 40.56 2.67
C MET A 12 24.73 39.59 3.85
N LYS A 13 25.16 40.13 5.00
CA LYS A 13 25.12 39.46 6.30
C LYS A 13 23.66 39.19 6.66
N LEU A 14 23.20 37.94 6.49
CA LEU A 14 21.98 37.45 7.11
C LEU A 14 22.33 36.89 8.49
N SER A 15 22.08 37.71 9.51
CA SER A 15 22.01 37.32 10.91
C SER A 15 20.95 36.23 11.09
N GLY A 16 21.33 35.16 11.79
CA GLY A 16 20.50 33.99 11.97
C GLY A 16 19.28 34.22 12.84
N GLU A 17 18.19 33.55 12.46
CA GLU A 17 17.20 33.03 13.38
C GLU A 17 16.98 31.56 13.01
N GLY A 18 17.29 30.68 13.98
CA GLY A 18 17.19 29.24 13.82
C GLY A 18 15.75 28.81 13.63
N SER A 19 15.39 28.43 12.41
CA SER A 19 14.15 27.70 12.16
C SER A 19 14.31 26.27 12.65
N ALA A 20 13.62 25.96 13.74
CA ALA A 20 13.51 24.62 14.28
C ALA A 20 12.95 23.68 13.20
N VAL A 21 13.80 22.78 12.71
CA VAL A 21 13.41 21.62 11.90
C VAL A 21 12.35 20.86 12.69
N GLN A 22 11.09 20.95 12.28
CA GLN A 22 10.02 20.07 12.78
C GLN A 22 10.35 18.64 12.36
N LYS A 23 11.05 17.93 13.26
CA LYS A 23 11.17 16.48 13.19
C LYS A 23 9.79 15.91 13.49
N ASN A 24 9.15 15.31 12.50
CA ASN A 24 8.09 14.35 12.73
C ASN A 24 8.70 13.19 13.53
N ASN A 25 8.53 13.22 14.85
CA ASN A 25 9.13 12.27 15.79
C ASN A 25 8.37 10.94 15.74
N PHE A 26 8.65 10.13 14.72
CA PHE A 26 8.74 8.69 14.96
C PHE A 26 10.07 8.45 15.68
N ASP A 27 10.02 8.13 16.98
CA ASP A 27 11.22 7.89 17.80
C ASP A 27 11.84 6.53 17.41
N SER A 28 12.66 6.55 16.36
CA SER A 28 13.41 5.40 15.85
C SER A 28 14.27 4.75 16.94
N THR A 29 14.84 5.55 17.83
CA THR A 29 15.59 5.08 19.00
C THR A 29 14.73 4.30 19.99
N ALA A 30 13.51 4.76 20.30
CA ALA A 30 12.59 4.02 21.16
C ALA A 30 12.05 2.75 20.49
N TYR A 31 11.80 2.77 19.18
CA TYR A 31 11.40 1.60 18.41
C TYR A 31 12.49 0.52 18.41
N LEU A 32 13.73 0.89 18.06
CA LEU A 32 14.89 0.01 18.09
C LEU A 32 15.18 -0.52 19.50
N ARG A 33 15.00 0.31 20.54
CA ARG A 33 15.13 -0.12 21.94
C ARG A 33 14.07 -1.15 22.32
N LYS A 34 12.80 -0.94 21.94
CA LYS A 34 11.71 -1.92 22.14
C LYS A 34 12.01 -3.24 21.45
N MET A 35 12.49 -3.21 20.20
CA MET A 35 12.87 -4.44 19.46
C MET A 35 14.05 -5.16 20.13
N ARG A 36 15.14 -4.45 20.45
CA ARG A 36 16.29 -5.04 21.17
C ARG A 36 15.90 -5.65 22.52
N THR A 37 14.97 -5.05 23.26
CA THR A 37 14.44 -5.64 24.49
C THR A 37 13.58 -6.88 24.26
N ARG A 38 12.81 -6.95 23.17
CA ARG A 38 12.03 -8.15 22.79
C ARG A 38 12.93 -9.33 22.43
N ARG A 39 14.03 -9.09 21.72
CA ARG A 39 15.09 -10.10 21.45
C ARG A 39 15.74 -10.65 22.73
N ALA A 40 15.93 -9.81 23.74
CA ALA A 40 16.44 -10.22 25.06
C ALA A 40 15.41 -11.01 25.88
N ILE A 41 14.11 -10.72 25.72
CA ILE A 41 13.01 -11.43 26.38
C ILE A 41 12.78 -12.80 25.73
N SER A 42 12.75 -12.89 24.40
CA SER A 42 12.54 -14.14 23.66
C SER A 42 13.66 -15.16 23.90
N SER A 43 14.92 -14.69 23.97
CA SER A 43 16.07 -15.54 24.31
C SER A 43 16.07 -16.05 25.76
N ARG A 44 15.55 -15.26 26.71
CA ARG A 44 15.33 -15.70 28.11
C ARG A 44 14.15 -16.66 28.23
N GLN A 45 13.05 -16.43 27.50
CA GLN A 45 11.89 -17.31 27.48
C GLN A 45 12.19 -18.66 26.84
N ARG A 46 13.03 -18.72 25.78
CA ARG A 46 13.54 -19.97 25.22
C ARG A 46 14.34 -20.79 26.26
N LYS A 47 15.24 -20.15 27.02
CA LYS A 47 16.02 -20.82 28.08
C LYS A 47 15.15 -21.32 29.24
N ALA A 48 14.06 -20.62 29.57
CA ALA A 48 13.10 -21.02 30.60
C ALA A 48 12.18 -22.17 30.14
N LYS A 49 11.70 -22.14 28.88
CA LYS A 49 10.88 -23.21 28.29
C LYS A 49 11.65 -24.53 28.14
N THR A 50 12.94 -24.51 27.79
CA THR A 50 13.78 -25.72 27.77
C THR A 50 13.97 -26.38 29.15
N LYS A 51 13.84 -25.62 30.25
CA LYS A 51 13.86 -26.17 31.62
C LYS A 51 12.49 -26.72 32.04
N SER A 52 11.39 -26.09 31.62
CA SER A 52 10.02 -26.51 31.97
C SER A 52 9.51 -27.70 31.13
N ALA A 53 9.95 -27.82 29.87
CA ALA A 53 9.60 -28.96 28.99
C ALA A 53 10.16 -30.29 29.50
N LYS A 54 11.23 -30.28 30.31
CA LYS A 54 11.79 -31.48 30.95
C LYS A 54 10.90 -32.03 32.08
N THR A 55 9.89 -31.28 32.52
CA THR A 55 9.02 -31.64 33.66
C THR A 55 7.56 -31.92 33.26
N ARG A 56 7.13 -31.58 32.03
CA ARG A 56 5.72 -31.72 31.57
C ARG A 56 5.40 -32.95 30.72
N LYS A 57 6.32 -33.91 30.54
CA LYS A 57 6.09 -35.16 29.77
C LYS A 57 5.16 -36.18 30.45
N ALA A 58 4.27 -35.74 31.34
CA ALA A 58 3.38 -36.59 32.14
C ALA A 58 1.98 -35.97 32.31
N ARG A 59 1.31 -35.58 31.22
CA ARG A 59 -0.16 -35.50 31.15
C ARG A 59 -0.59 -35.26 29.70
N GLY A 60 -1.29 -36.25 29.12
CA GLY A 60 -1.79 -36.21 27.76
C GLY A 60 -2.88 -35.16 27.57
N MET A 61 -2.49 -33.99 27.06
CA MET A 61 -3.32 -33.11 26.25
C MET A 61 -2.46 -32.76 25.03
N GLU A 62 -2.99 -33.00 23.84
CA GLU A 62 -2.33 -32.73 22.58
C GLU A 62 -2.31 -31.21 22.37
N GLU A 63 -1.14 -30.61 22.64
CA GLU A 63 -0.86 -29.20 22.34
C GLU A 63 -0.73 -29.04 20.82
N ALA A 64 -1.30 -27.95 20.28
CA ALA A 64 -1.07 -27.52 18.91
C ALA A 64 0.44 -27.51 18.61
N PRO A 65 0.88 -27.94 17.41
CA PRO A 65 2.29 -28.21 17.14
C PRO A 65 3.13 -26.96 17.40
N GLU A 66 3.99 -27.02 18.42
CA GLU A 66 5.04 -26.05 18.69
C GLU A 66 6.02 -26.05 17.50
N GLY A 67 5.74 -25.23 16.49
CA GLY A 67 6.59 -25.10 15.30
C GLY A 67 6.19 -24.02 14.29
N ALA A 68 4.93 -23.55 14.28
CA ALA A 68 4.43 -22.69 13.19
C ALA A 68 4.68 -21.18 13.34
N THR A 69 5.22 -20.67 14.46
CA THR A 69 5.15 -19.23 14.79
C THR A 69 6.45 -18.42 14.71
N ASP A 70 7.61 -19.04 14.42
CA ASP A 70 8.92 -18.35 14.39
C ASP A 70 9.58 -18.29 13.01
N GLN A 71 9.05 -18.98 11.98
CA GLN A 71 9.73 -19.12 10.68
C GLN A 71 9.68 -17.84 9.81
N TRP A 72 8.77 -16.91 10.11
CA TRP A 72 8.45 -15.75 9.26
C TRP A 72 8.85 -14.39 9.83
N ARG A 73 9.48 -14.39 11.02
CA ARG A 73 9.94 -13.20 11.74
C ARG A 73 11.47 -13.12 11.69
N SER A 74 12.01 -12.66 10.58
CA SER A 74 13.40 -12.20 10.59
C SER A 74 13.42 -10.79 11.21
N GLU A 75 13.43 -10.72 12.55
CA GLU A 75 13.61 -9.47 13.30
C GLU A 75 14.87 -8.73 12.84
N ALA A 76 15.89 -9.47 12.41
CA ALA A 76 17.10 -8.92 11.81
C ALA A 76 16.85 -8.22 10.46
N LEU A 77 16.01 -8.79 9.59
CA LEU A 77 15.66 -8.16 8.32
C LEU A 77 14.76 -6.94 8.55
N GLU A 78 13.80 -6.99 9.46
CA GLU A 78 12.98 -5.83 9.83
C GLU A 78 13.85 -4.66 10.38
N ILE A 79 14.88 -4.97 11.18
CA ILE A 79 15.86 -3.97 11.63
C ILE A 79 16.62 -3.37 10.45
N ARG A 80 17.09 -4.18 9.50
CA ARG A 80 17.80 -3.69 8.30
C ARG A 80 16.94 -2.74 7.47
N PHE A 81 15.67 -3.05 7.28
CA PHE A 81 14.72 -2.15 6.63
C PHE A 81 14.58 -0.83 7.37
N HIS A 82 14.46 -0.89 8.69
CA HIS A 82 14.36 0.31 9.50
C HIS A 82 15.63 1.18 9.40
N GLU A 83 16.81 0.58 9.46
CA GLU A 83 18.09 1.27 9.29
C GLU A 83 18.18 1.90 7.91
N HIS A 84 17.88 1.14 6.84
CA HIS A 84 17.87 1.63 5.48
C HIS A 84 17.00 2.88 5.32
N TYR A 85 15.72 2.80 5.68
CA TYR A 85 14.80 3.94 5.52
C TYR A 85 15.11 5.11 6.48
N SER A 86 15.87 4.88 7.55
CA SER A 86 16.35 5.94 8.44
C SER A 86 17.42 6.82 7.79
N ASP A 87 18.10 6.32 6.75
CA ASP A 87 19.12 7.06 6.00
C ASP A 87 18.53 7.97 4.91
N MET A 88 17.20 8.09 4.82
CA MET A 88 16.53 9.00 3.89
C MET A 88 16.96 10.46 4.17
N LYS A 89 17.55 11.10 3.15
CA LYS A 89 18.00 12.49 3.19
C LYS A 89 17.01 13.39 2.48
N ARG A 90 16.80 14.58 3.02
CA ARG A 90 15.99 15.63 2.42
C ARG A 90 16.82 16.90 2.33
N SER A 91 16.96 17.43 1.13
CA SER A 91 17.73 18.65 0.83
C SER A 91 16.79 19.67 0.18
N PRO A 92 16.06 20.49 0.96
CA PRO A 92 15.11 21.46 0.41
C PRO A 92 15.76 22.51 -0.50
N SER A 93 17.03 22.85 -0.27
CA SER A 93 17.78 23.79 -1.11
C SER A 93 18.04 23.28 -2.53
N THR A 94 18.09 21.96 -2.73
CA THR A 94 18.27 21.31 -4.04
C THR A 94 17.00 20.63 -4.56
N GLY A 95 15.94 20.55 -3.74
CA GLY A 95 14.67 19.89 -4.11
C GLY A 95 14.79 18.37 -4.20
N GLU A 96 15.66 17.78 -3.38
CA GLU A 96 15.98 16.36 -3.42
C GLU A 96 15.49 15.64 -2.17
N ILE A 97 14.89 14.47 -2.40
CA ILE A 97 14.70 13.44 -1.38
C ILE A 97 15.44 12.23 -1.93
N THR A 98 16.42 11.73 -1.18
CA THR A 98 17.20 10.58 -1.60
C THR A 98 17.23 9.53 -0.51
N LEU A 99 17.26 8.28 -0.94
CA LEU A 99 17.49 7.13 -0.08
C LEU A 99 18.62 6.35 -0.73
N ASN A 100 19.80 6.40 -0.11
CA ASN A 100 21.07 6.08 -0.77
C ASN A 100 21.28 6.95 -2.04
N GLU A 101 21.45 6.32 -3.21
CA GLU A 101 21.60 6.99 -4.50
C GLU A 101 20.28 7.17 -5.27
N ASP A 102 19.19 6.57 -4.77
CA ASP A 102 17.90 6.62 -5.43
C ASP A 102 17.13 7.90 -5.07
N ARG A 103 16.51 8.51 -6.08
CA ARG A 103 15.70 9.72 -5.93
C ARG A 103 14.25 9.37 -5.66
N TYR A 104 13.69 9.94 -4.61
CA TYR A 104 12.31 9.79 -4.19
C TYR A 104 11.53 11.09 -4.37
N VAL A 105 10.22 10.94 -4.47
CA VAL A 105 9.28 12.06 -4.41
C VAL A 105 8.22 11.75 -3.36
N LEU A 106 7.66 12.79 -2.74
CA LEU A 106 6.48 12.63 -1.87
C LEU A 106 5.24 12.96 -2.69
N VAL A 107 4.31 12.02 -2.78
CA VAL A 107 3.01 12.20 -3.43
C VAL A 107 1.93 12.11 -2.37
N CYS A 108 0.93 13.00 -2.45
CA CYS A 108 -0.22 12.95 -1.55
C CYS A 108 -1.13 11.77 -1.94
N ALA A 109 -1.54 10.98 -0.94
CA ALA A 109 -2.48 9.87 -1.11
C ALA A 109 -3.77 10.28 -1.82
N LYS A 110 -4.39 11.37 -1.36
CA LYS A 110 -5.63 11.91 -1.95
C LYS A 110 -5.46 12.25 -3.43
N ALA A 111 -4.34 12.91 -3.77
CA ALA A 111 -4.03 13.28 -5.15
C ALA A 111 -3.89 12.06 -6.06
N MET A 112 -3.22 11.02 -5.57
CA MET A 112 -2.96 9.78 -6.31
C MET A 112 -4.21 8.94 -6.52
N VAL A 113 -5.18 9.00 -5.61
CA VAL A 113 -6.33 8.09 -5.59
C VAL A 113 -7.60 8.80 -6.04
N THR A 114 -8.24 9.57 -5.15
CA THR A 114 -9.58 10.11 -5.41
C THR A 114 -9.55 11.28 -6.39
N GLU A 115 -8.55 12.15 -6.34
CA GLU A 115 -8.42 13.26 -7.29
C GLU A 115 -7.99 12.77 -8.68
N PHE A 116 -7.20 11.71 -8.76
CA PHE A 116 -6.91 11.04 -10.04
C PHE A 116 -8.18 10.47 -10.68
N HIS A 117 -9.00 9.76 -9.90
CA HIS A 117 -10.30 9.28 -10.38
C HIS A 117 -11.23 10.43 -10.82
N ALA A 118 -11.26 11.53 -10.08
CA ALA A 118 -12.05 12.72 -10.43
C ALA A 118 -11.56 13.34 -11.74
N LEU A 119 -10.24 13.51 -11.90
CA LEU A 119 -9.63 14.01 -13.13
C LEU A 119 -9.98 13.15 -14.34
N VAL A 120 -9.83 11.82 -14.23
CA VAL A 120 -10.18 10.90 -15.31
C VAL A 120 -11.66 11.00 -15.65
N ARG A 121 -12.54 11.07 -14.66
CA ARG A 121 -13.98 11.25 -14.88
C ARG A 121 -14.29 12.54 -15.65
N ASP A 122 -13.61 13.64 -15.33
CA ASP A 122 -13.81 14.94 -15.98
C ASP A 122 -13.28 14.96 -17.43
N VAL A 123 -12.23 14.17 -17.72
CA VAL A 123 -11.70 13.97 -19.08
C VAL A 123 -12.67 13.13 -19.93
N PHE A 124 -13.33 12.16 -19.31
CA PHE A 124 -14.34 11.34 -19.97
C PHE A 124 -15.68 12.11 -20.10
N ALA A 125 -16.50 11.75 -21.10
CA ALA A 125 -17.80 12.39 -21.25
C ALA A 125 -18.72 12.11 -20.04
N PRO A 126 -19.63 13.03 -19.64
CA PRO A 126 -20.47 12.87 -18.43
C PRO A 126 -21.32 11.59 -18.35
N ARG A 127 -21.54 10.91 -19.48
CA ARG A 127 -22.29 9.65 -19.56
C ARG A 127 -21.41 8.40 -19.46
N ALA A 128 -20.09 8.56 -19.38
CA ALA A 128 -19.11 7.48 -19.42
C ALA A 128 -18.47 7.19 -18.04
N ASN A 129 -19.17 7.51 -16.94
CA ASN A 129 -18.63 7.36 -15.57
C ASN A 129 -18.09 5.95 -15.27
N LYS A 130 -18.77 4.89 -15.74
CA LYS A 130 -18.32 3.52 -15.56
C LYS A 130 -16.98 3.27 -16.28
N ALA A 131 -16.89 3.64 -17.55
CA ALA A 131 -15.67 3.48 -18.34
C ALA A 131 -14.51 4.32 -17.79
N ALA A 132 -14.79 5.54 -17.30
CA ALA A 132 -13.80 6.40 -16.65
C ALA A 132 -13.26 5.77 -15.36
N PHE A 133 -14.14 5.22 -14.53
CA PHE A 133 -13.75 4.52 -13.32
C PHE A 133 -12.90 3.28 -13.64
N GLU A 134 -13.36 2.44 -14.57
CA GLU A 134 -12.63 1.25 -15.02
C GLU A 134 -11.25 1.61 -15.58
N PHE A 135 -11.14 2.71 -16.34
CA PHE A 135 -9.85 3.20 -16.81
C PHE A 135 -8.96 3.63 -15.63
N ALA A 136 -9.44 4.50 -14.75
CA ALA A 136 -8.64 4.97 -13.62
C ALA A 136 -8.17 3.79 -12.72
N SER A 137 -9.05 2.84 -12.42
CA SER A 137 -8.72 1.65 -11.65
C SER A 137 -7.66 0.77 -12.31
N ASN A 138 -7.79 0.53 -13.62
CA ASN A 138 -6.76 -0.19 -14.38
C ASN A 138 -5.41 0.56 -14.37
N ALA A 139 -5.43 1.90 -14.45
CA ALA A 139 -4.21 2.71 -14.48
C ALA A 139 -3.45 2.62 -13.17
N LEU A 140 -4.19 2.73 -12.07
CA LEU A 140 -3.64 2.56 -10.73
C LEU A 140 -3.12 1.13 -10.53
N PHE A 141 -3.86 0.12 -10.98
CA PHE A 141 -3.36 -1.26 -10.90
C PHE A 141 -2.04 -1.45 -11.68
N ASP A 142 -1.94 -0.95 -12.91
CA ASP A 142 -0.75 -1.08 -13.75
C ASP A 142 0.44 -0.33 -13.17
N LEU A 143 0.21 0.90 -12.68
CA LEU A 143 1.20 1.68 -11.97
C LEU A 143 1.72 0.91 -10.75
N GLY A 144 0.80 0.37 -9.94
CA GLY A 144 1.14 -0.42 -8.76
C GLY A 144 1.99 -1.63 -9.14
N ARG A 145 1.58 -2.37 -10.17
CA ARG A 145 2.32 -3.55 -10.65
C ARG A 145 3.75 -3.20 -11.06
N GLY A 146 3.94 -2.09 -11.78
CA GLY A 146 5.26 -1.59 -12.13
C GLY A 146 6.10 -1.25 -10.89
N LEU A 147 5.51 -0.51 -9.95
CA LEU A 147 6.19 -0.12 -8.70
C LEU A 147 6.60 -1.34 -7.87
N GLY A 148 5.70 -2.30 -7.64
CA GLY A 148 5.98 -3.48 -6.83
C GLY A 148 7.07 -4.39 -7.42
N SER A 149 7.08 -4.56 -8.75
CA SER A 149 8.13 -5.32 -9.44
C SER A 149 9.49 -4.61 -9.37
N ALA A 150 9.52 -3.30 -9.63
CA ALA A 150 10.75 -2.51 -9.53
C ALA A 150 11.31 -2.49 -8.09
N ASP A 151 10.45 -2.32 -7.09
CA ASP A 151 10.87 -2.31 -5.68
C ASP A 151 11.40 -3.67 -5.22
N LEU A 152 10.80 -4.78 -5.66
CA LEU A 152 11.39 -6.10 -5.36
C LEU A 152 12.75 -6.28 -6.04
N THR A 153 12.87 -5.86 -7.29
CA THR A 153 14.15 -5.90 -8.02
C THR A 153 15.23 -5.13 -7.27
N ASN A 154 14.93 -3.89 -6.84
CA ASN A 154 15.84 -3.08 -6.05
C ASN A 154 16.17 -3.70 -4.68
N PHE A 155 15.19 -4.35 -4.05
CA PHE A 155 15.37 -5.02 -2.76
C PHE A 155 16.35 -6.21 -2.83
N VAL A 156 16.32 -6.97 -3.92
CA VAL A 156 17.10 -8.21 -4.10
C VAL A 156 18.41 -7.98 -4.85
N GLU A 157 18.39 -7.15 -5.88
CA GLU A 157 19.46 -7.04 -6.88
C GLU A 157 20.04 -5.62 -6.97
N GLY A 158 19.41 -4.65 -6.32
CA GLY A 158 19.86 -3.26 -6.34
C GLY A 158 21.23 -3.03 -5.69
N PRO A 159 21.88 -1.89 -5.97
CA PRO A 159 23.16 -1.52 -5.36
C PRO A 159 23.10 -1.43 -3.82
N HIS A 160 21.89 -1.28 -3.27
CA HIS A 160 21.60 -1.23 -1.85
C HIS A 160 20.68 -2.37 -1.40
N ALA A 161 20.72 -3.52 -2.09
CA ALA A 161 19.91 -4.69 -1.81
C ALA A 161 19.97 -5.05 -0.31
N LEU A 162 18.79 -5.11 0.30
CA LEU A 162 18.63 -5.43 1.72
C LEU A 162 18.47 -6.94 1.94
N GLY A 163 18.11 -7.68 0.88
CA GLY A 163 18.03 -9.14 0.87
C GLY A 163 19.21 -9.73 0.09
N PRO A 164 19.99 -10.67 0.68
CA PRO A 164 21.11 -11.30 -0.02
C PRO A 164 20.67 -12.38 -1.05
N SER A 165 19.36 -12.62 -1.22
CA SER A 165 18.86 -13.70 -2.08
C SER A 165 17.39 -13.50 -2.49
N ARG A 166 16.97 -14.09 -3.62
CA ARG A 166 15.54 -14.32 -3.98
C ARG A 166 14.88 -15.37 -3.07
N ASN A 167 15.24 -15.38 -1.78
CA ASN A 167 14.62 -16.24 -0.79
C ASN A 167 13.18 -15.77 -0.58
N VAL A 168 12.24 -16.69 -0.84
CA VAL A 168 10.80 -16.44 -0.75
C VAL A 168 10.41 -15.88 0.63
N ALA A 169 10.90 -16.47 1.73
CA ALA A 169 10.57 -16.01 3.08
C ALA A 169 11.09 -14.59 3.36
N GLU A 170 12.30 -14.25 2.92
CA GLU A 170 12.86 -12.90 3.06
C GLU A 170 12.07 -11.87 2.23
N CYS A 171 11.63 -12.23 1.03
CA CYS A 171 10.84 -11.35 0.17
C CYS A 171 9.45 -11.06 0.78
N HIS A 172 8.86 -12.00 1.52
CA HIS A 172 7.63 -11.75 2.29
C HIS A 172 7.85 -10.78 3.45
N VAL A 173 8.95 -10.93 4.20
CA VAL A 173 9.31 -9.97 5.26
C VAL A 173 9.55 -8.60 4.65
N GLY A 174 10.26 -8.57 3.52
CA GLY A 174 10.56 -7.35 2.77
C GLY A 174 9.32 -6.63 2.29
N PHE A 175 8.36 -7.35 1.70
CA PHE A 175 7.07 -6.79 1.30
C PHE A 175 6.39 -6.05 2.46
N ARG A 176 6.30 -6.69 3.64
CA ARG A 176 5.66 -6.07 4.82
C ARG A 176 6.41 -4.85 5.30
N ALA A 177 7.73 -4.96 5.42
CA ALA A 177 8.58 -3.90 5.93
C ALA A 177 8.58 -2.70 4.98
N HIS A 178 8.70 -2.95 3.68
CA HIS A 178 8.66 -1.92 2.64
C HIS A 178 7.35 -1.17 2.65
N CYS A 179 6.21 -1.86 2.59
CA CYS A 179 4.88 -1.24 2.65
C CYS A 179 4.72 -0.32 3.87
N THR A 180 5.26 -0.73 5.02
CA THR A 180 5.20 0.05 6.26
C THR A 180 6.05 1.33 6.17
N HIS A 181 7.28 1.24 5.65
CA HIS A 181 8.21 2.38 5.61
C HIS A 181 7.89 3.37 4.49
N THR A 182 7.29 2.90 3.39
CA THR A 182 6.90 3.74 2.25
C THR A 182 5.47 4.27 2.35
N GLY A 183 4.74 3.89 3.40
CA GLY A 183 3.44 4.50 3.73
C GLY A 183 2.24 3.89 3.00
N TRP A 184 2.36 2.68 2.43
CA TRP A 184 1.20 1.96 1.88
C TRP A 184 0.23 1.50 2.96
N GLY A 185 0.77 1.16 4.13
CA GLY A 185 0.04 0.60 5.26
C GLY A 185 0.81 -0.54 5.91
N LYS A 186 0.22 -1.12 6.95
CA LYS A 186 0.80 -2.24 7.70
C LYS A 186 0.25 -3.56 7.19
N VAL A 187 1.14 -4.40 6.66
CA VAL A 187 0.79 -5.74 6.16
C VAL A 187 0.89 -6.79 7.27
N VAL A 188 -0.14 -7.63 7.39
CA VAL A 188 -0.17 -8.83 8.23
C VAL A 188 -0.53 -10.03 7.35
N ILE A 189 0.34 -11.03 7.28
CA ILE A 189 0.07 -12.25 6.50
C ILE A 189 -0.77 -13.20 7.37
N HIS A 190 -1.86 -13.70 6.79
CA HIS A 190 -2.78 -14.63 7.45
C HIS A 190 -2.18 -16.04 7.51
N GLU A 191 -2.41 -16.77 8.60
CA GLU A 191 -1.84 -18.11 8.84
C GLU A 191 -2.30 -19.18 7.85
N MET A 192 -3.50 -19.00 7.27
CA MET A 192 -4.01 -19.88 6.22
C MET A 192 -3.22 -19.79 4.90
N SER A 193 -2.28 -18.85 4.76
CA SER A 193 -1.51 -18.71 3.52
C SER A 193 -0.57 -19.89 3.27
N ASN A 194 -0.38 -20.29 2.01
CA ASN A 194 0.69 -21.20 1.61
C ASN A 194 1.89 -20.43 1.03
N ILE A 195 2.58 -19.69 1.89
CA ILE A 195 3.78 -18.91 1.51
C ILE A 195 5.07 -19.75 1.47
N ALA A 196 5.00 -21.00 1.94
CA ALA A 196 6.11 -21.96 1.93
C ALA A 196 6.09 -22.88 0.70
N ALA A 197 5.22 -22.60 -0.28
CA ALA A 197 5.07 -23.40 -1.49
C ALA A 197 6.43 -23.60 -2.19
N ALA A 198 6.71 -24.82 -2.63
CA ALA A 198 7.95 -25.15 -3.32
C ALA A 198 8.03 -24.56 -4.74
N ASN A 199 6.88 -24.20 -5.30
CA ASN A 199 6.74 -23.64 -6.63
C ASN A 199 5.61 -22.60 -6.62
N ALA A 200 5.57 -21.79 -7.66
CA ALA A 200 4.61 -20.71 -7.78
C ALA A 200 3.18 -21.22 -8.07
N HIS A 201 3.00 -22.40 -8.67
CA HIS A 201 1.69 -22.97 -8.98
C HIS A 201 0.84 -23.23 -7.72
N ASP A 202 1.49 -23.69 -6.65
CA ASP A 202 0.81 -24.04 -5.39
C ASP A 202 0.84 -22.89 -4.36
N TYR A 203 1.49 -21.78 -4.71
CA TYR A 203 1.60 -20.61 -3.87
C TYR A 203 0.28 -19.86 -3.78
N TYR A 204 -0.07 -19.48 -2.55
CA TYR A 204 -1.03 -18.42 -2.32
C TYR A 204 -0.72 -17.68 -1.02
N MET A 205 -1.00 -16.38 -1.02
CA MET A 205 -0.87 -15.55 0.17
C MET A 205 -2.15 -14.78 0.42
N ILE A 206 -2.58 -14.78 1.67
CA ILE A 206 -3.66 -13.94 2.16
C ILE A 206 -3.03 -12.93 3.11
N TYR A 207 -3.32 -11.66 2.91
CA TYR A 207 -2.80 -10.63 3.78
C TYR A 207 -3.80 -9.52 4.03
N ASP A 208 -3.71 -8.97 5.24
CA ASP A 208 -4.44 -7.80 5.68
C ASP A 208 -3.53 -6.58 5.57
N LEU A 209 -4.01 -5.53 4.93
CA LEU A 209 -3.41 -4.22 4.85
C LEU A 209 -4.21 -3.27 5.76
N TYR A 210 -3.66 -3.02 6.94
CA TYR A 210 -4.17 -2.04 7.88
C TYR A 210 -3.69 -0.65 7.49
N HIS A 211 -4.52 0.37 7.72
CA HIS A 211 -4.22 1.76 7.35
C HIS A 211 -3.84 1.88 5.87
N SER A 212 -4.61 1.22 5.00
CA SER A 212 -4.42 1.29 3.56
C SER A 212 -4.54 2.74 3.12
N VAL A 213 -3.49 3.26 2.50
CA VAL A 213 -3.42 4.63 1.98
C VAL A 213 -4.56 4.93 1.00
N GLU A 214 -4.96 3.95 0.18
CA GLU A 214 -6.09 4.08 -0.75
C GLU A 214 -7.43 4.08 -0.02
N ALA A 215 -7.62 3.14 0.91
CA ALA A 215 -8.89 3.03 1.62
C ALA A 215 -9.17 4.27 2.47
N GLU A 216 -8.15 4.81 3.15
CA GLU A 216 -8.29 6.05 3.92
C GLU A 216 -8.54 7.26 3.01
N ALA A 217 -7.92 7.33 1.82
CA ALA A 217 -8.21 8.38 0.86
C ALA A 217 -9.70 8.38 0.43
N TRP A 218 -10.28 7.20 0.20
CA TRP A 218 -11.72 7.07 -0.09
C TRP A 218 -12.62 7.37 1.12
N ALA A 219 -12.19 7.02 2.33
CA ALA A 219 -12.94 7.31 3.55
C ALA A 219 -12.99 8.82 3.88
N THR A 220 -11.93 9.59 3.59
CA THR A 220 -11.94 11.05 3.85
C THR A 220 -12.94 11.85 3.00
N GLU A 221 -13.40 11.30 1.87
CA GLU A 221 -14.48 11.89 1.06
C GLU A 221 -15.88 11.60 1.65
N SER A 222 -15.99 10.68 2.61
CA SER A 222 -17.25 10.31 3.24
C SER A 222 -17.56 11.07 4.54
N GLU A 223 -16.63 11.85 5.08
CA GLU A 223 -16.96 12.74 6.21
C GLU A 223 -17.47 14.10 5.72
N PRO A 224 -18.69 14.52 6.11
CA PRO A 224 -19.12 15.89 5.85
C PRO A 224 -18.19 16.86 6.60
N PRO A 225 -17.88 18.04 6.03
CA PRO A 225 -17.08 19.03 6.71
C PRO A 225 -17.74 19.37 8.06
N VAL A 226 -16.96 19.27 9.15
CA VAL A 226 -17.37 19.67 10.49
C VAL A 226 -17.87 21.11 10.40
N SER A 227 -19.18 21.30 10.55
CA SER A 227 -19.77 22.63 10.68
C SER A 227 -19.32 23.20 12.03
N SER A 228 -18.28 24.02 12.01
CA SER A 228 -17.92 24.87 13.14
C SER A 228 -19.01 25.93 13.33
N GLY A 229 -20.10 25.52 13.97
CA GLY A 229 -21.09 26.41 14.54
C GLY A 229 -20.47 27.16 15.72
N GLY A 230 -20.07 28.40 15.49
CA GLY A 230 -19.68 29.36 16.51
C GLY A 230 -20.25 30.73 16.17
N ALA A 231 -21.52 30.93 16.49
CA ALA A 231 -22.16 32.24 16.44
C ALA A 231 -21.57 33.16 17.52
N GLY A 232 -21.17 34.37 17.12
CA GLY A 232 -20.92 35.50 18.00
C GLY A 232 -21.29 36.80 17.26
N PRO A 233 -22.16 37.67 17.81
CA PRO A 233 -22.64 38.85 17.11
C PRO A 233 -21.80 40.11 17.37
N ASN A 234 -21.94 41.06 16.46
CA ASN A 234 -21.63 42.50 16.51
C ASN A 234 -20.35 43.00 15.81
N GLY A 235 -20.56 43.59 14.62
CA GLY A 235 -20.59 45.05 14.47
C GLY A 235 -19.29 45.77 14.11
N GLY A 236 -19.20 46.29 12.89
CA GLY A 236 -18.20 47.31 12.52
C GLY A 236 -17.99 47.46 11.02
N ALA A 237 -18.73 48.39 10.40
CA ALA A 237 -18.61 48.75 8.99
C ALA A 237 -17.30 49.51 8.70
N HIS A 238 -16.65 49.26 7.55
CA HIS A 238 -15.98 50.29 6.74
C HIS A 238 -15.81 49.83 5.27
N HIS A 239 -15.93 50.81 4.38
CA HIS A 239 -16.05 50.75 2.92
C HIS A 239 -14.73 50.54 2.15
N HIS A 240 -14.88 50.21 0.85
CA HIS A 240 -13.92 50.21 -0.29
C HIS A 240 -13.13 48.90 -0.51
N ALA A 241 -12.96 48.32 -1.71
CA ALA A 241 -13.32 48.70 -3.07
C ALA A 241 -13.50 47.42 -3.93
N LYS A 242 -14.25 47.56 -5.02
CA LYS A 242 -14.55 46.54 -6.02
C LYS A 242 -13.30 46.18 -6.83
N GLU A 243 -12.96 44.90 -6.91
CA GLU A 243 -12.23 44.35 -8.06
C GLU A 243 -12.89 43.05 -8.52
N LYS A 244 -13.52 43.13 -9.69
CA LYS A 244 -14.18 42.01 -10.37
C LYS A 244 -13.09 41.12 -10.98
N LEU A 245 -12.64 40.11 -10.25
CA LEU A 245 -12.03 38.95 -10.87
C LEU A 245 -13.10 37.88 -11.05
N ARG A 246 -13.45 37.65 -12.32
CA ARG A 246 -14.39 36.64 -12.80
C ARG A 246 -13.80 35.25 -12.56
N THR A 247 -13.88 34.75 -11.34
CA THR A 247 -13.73 33.32 -11.06
C THR A 247 -14.98 32.62 -11.58
N GLN A 248 -14.78 31.79 -12.60
CA GLN A 248 -15.79 30.83 -13.01
C GLN A 248 -16.08 29.94 -11.81
N SER A 249 -17.30 30.07 -11.32
CA SER A 249 -17.92 29.21 -10.33
C SER A 249 -17.85 27.77 -10.82
N VAL A 250 -16.86 27.00 -10.32
CA VAL A 250 -16.90 25.54 -10.37
C VAL A 250 -18.18 25.17 -9.63
N ASN A 251 -19.11 24.56 -10.34
CA ASN A 251 -20.35 24.05 -9.77
C ASN A 251 -20.00 23.16 -8.58
N LYS A 252 -20.27 23.65 -7.36
CA LYS A 252 -20.45 22.84 -6.16
C LYS A 252 -21.71 21.98 -6.35
N GLY A 253 -21.59 20.93 -7.15
CA GLY A 253 -22.59 19.90 -7.31
C GLY A 253 -22.32 18.77 -6.32
N SER A 254 -23.13 18.71 -5.27
CA SER A 254 -23.43 17.53 -4.46
C SER A 254 -22.24 16.79 -3.81
N SER A 255 -21.88 17.18 -2.59
CA SER A 255 -21.09 16.35 -1.67
C SER A 255 -21.95 15.17 -1.20
N VAL A 256 -22.10 14.15 -2.04
CA VAL A 256 -22.57 12.84 -1.60
C VAL A 256 -21.34 12.12 -1.08
N SER A 257 -21.12 12.21 0.22
CA SER A 257 -20.34 11.22 0.95
C SER A 257 -20.92 9.85 0.60
N THR A 258 -20.19 9.07 -0.18
CA THR A 258 -20.58 7.72 -0.53
C THR A 258 -19.42 6.80 -0.26
N THR A 259 -19.53 6.09 0.87
CA THR A 259 -18.77 4.87 1.11
C THR A 259 -18.81 4.02 -0.16
N PRO A 260 -17.66 3.64 -0.74
CA PRO A 260 -17.63 2.80 -1.93
C PRO A 260 -18.35 1.48 -1.66
N ALA A 261 -19.12 0.99 -2.64
CA ALA A 261 -19.88 -0.25 -2.52
C ALA A 261 -19.01 -1.51 -2.70
N THR A 262 -17.82 -1.36 -3.27
CA THR A 262 -16.91 -2.46 -3.61
C THR A 262 -15.47 -2.12 -3.22
N PRO A 263 -14.58 -3.12 -3.09
CA PRO A 263 -13.15 -2.89 -2.86
C PRO A 263 -12.53 -1.91 -3.87
N THR A 264 -11.57 -1.09 -3.41
CA THR A 264 -11.07 0.10 -4.12
C THR A 264 -9.55 0.26 -4.16
N CYS A 265 -8.80 -0.60 -3.47
CA CYS A 265 -7.35 -0.49 -3.35
C CYS A 265 -6.64 -1.11 -4.56
N TYR A 266 -6.89 -0.54 -5.74
CA TYR A 266 -6.36 -1.04 -7.02
C TYR A 266 -4.85 -0.88 -7.13
N LEU A 267 -4.31 0.24 -6.64
CA LEU A 267 -2.87 0.50 -6.66
C LEU A 267 -2.14 -0.50 -5.75
N ALA A 268 -2.65 -0.79 -4.55
CA ALA A 268 -2.09 -1.76 -3.62
C ALA A 268 -2.22 -3.20 -4.14
N ALA A 269 -3.36 -3.54 -4.76
CA ALA A 269 -3.51 -4.82 -5.46
C ALA A 269 -2.46 -4.96 -6.57
N GLY A 270 -2.30 -3.92 -7.39
CA GLY A 270 -1.25 -3.84 -8.42
C GLY A 270 0.13 -4.06 -7.81
N TYR A 271 0.45 -3.33 -6.75
CA TYR A 271 1.73 -3.41 -6.05
C TYR A 271 2.04 -4.83 -5.56
N GLY A 272 1.08 -5.48 -4.90
CA GLY A 272 1.21 -6.89 -4.52
C GLY A 272 1.40 -7.81 -5.74
N SER A 273 0.60 -7.64 -6.80
CA SER A 273 0.71 -8.42 -8.03
C SER A 273 2.11 -8.29 -8.66
N GLY A 274 2.65 -7.08 -8.75
CA GLY A 274 3.98 -6.80 -9.29
C GLY A 274 5.09 -7.42 -8.47
N TRP A 275 5.07 -7.19 -7.16
CA TRP A 275 6.05 -7.73 -6.23
C TRP A 275 6.12 -9.26 -6.30
N PHE A 276 4.98 -9.95 -6.21
CA PHE A 276 4.98 -11.41 -6.24
C PHE A 276 5.20 -11.99 -7.63
N SER A 277 4.86 -11.26 -8.70
CA SER A 277 5.21 -11.69 -10.06
C SER A 277 6.72 -11.70 -10.25
N GLU A 278 7.38 -10.64 -9.80
CA GLU A 278 8.84 -10.53 -9.83
C GLU A 278 9.48 -11.64 -8.96
N LEU A 279 8.94 -11.91 -7.77
CA LEU A 279 9.46 -12.96 -6.89
C LEU A 279 9.48 -14.33 -7.56
N TRP A 280 8.37 -14.68 -8.20
CA TRP A 280 8.15 -16.01 -8.77
C TRP A 280 8.60 -16.13 -10.23
N GLY A 281 9.01 -15.03 -10.88
CA GLY A 281 9.38 -15.01 -12.29
C GLY A 281 8.22 -15.35 -13.24
N GLN A 282 6.97 -15.18 -12.78
CA GLN A 282 5.76 -15.46 -13.57
C GLN A 282 4.62 -14.53 -13.13
N SER A 283 3.53 -14.44 -13.90
CA SER A 283 2.41 -13.59 -13.52
C SER A 283 1.70 -14.10 -12.27
N MET A 284 1.50 -13.20 -11.30
CA MET A 284 0.72 -13.42 -10.08
C MET A 284 -0.46 -12.44 -10.04
N ALA A 285 -1.65 -12.94 -9.75
CA ALA A 285 -2.84 -12.14 -9.50
C ALA A 285 -2.89 -11.73 -8.03
N ALA A 286 -3.33 -10.50 -7.76
CA ALA A 286 -3.62 -10.01 -6.41
C ALA A 286 -5.00 -9.35 -6.42
N VAL A 287 -5.92 -9.86 -5.59
CA VAL A 287 -7.33 -9.45 -5.56
C VAL A 287 -7.68 -9.00 -4.15
N GLU A 288 -8.19 -7.77 -4.02
CA GLU A 288 -8.80 -7.29 -2.78
C GLU A 288 -10.18 -7.95 -2.61
N VAL A 289 -10.40 -8.62 -1.48
CA VAL A 289 -11.64 -9.35 -1.17
C VAL A 289 -12.52 -8.63 -0.16
N THR A 290 -11.93 -7.85 0.75
CA THR A 290 -12.62 -6.96 1.67
C THR A 290 -11.86 -5.64 1.76
N CYS A 291 -12.55 -4.53 1.97
CA CYS A 291 -11.94 -3.21 1.99
C CYS A 291 -12.41 -2.42 3.21
N ALA A 292 -11.49 -1.72 3.87
CA ALA A 292 -11.87 -0.84 4.99
C ALA A 292 -12.77 0.32 4.52
N ALA A 293 -12.55 0.81 3.30
CA ALA A 293 -13.34 1.90 2.73
C ALA A 293 -14.81 1.53 2.49
N THR A 294 -15.14 0.24 2.36
CA THR A 294 -16.54 -0.21 2.21
C THR A 294 -17.27 -0.32 3.55
N GLY A 295 -16.56 -0.12 4.67
CA GLY A 295 -17.08 -0.33 6.02
C GLY A 295 -17.18 -1.80 6.43
N GLN A 296 -16.65 -2.73 5.64
CA GLN A 296 -16.77 -4.18 5.87
C GLN A 296 -15.69 -4.75 6.82
N GLY A 297 -14.83 -3.91 7.40
CA GLY A 297 -13.82 -4.33 8.37
C GLY A 297 -12.82 -3.23 8.72
N GLU A 298 -11.91 -3.54 9.62
CA GLU A 298 -10.84 -2.62 10.08
C GLU A 298 -9.64 -2.55 9.11
N CYS A 299 -9.59 -3.43 8.12
CA CYS A 299 -8.49 -3.54 7.17
C CYS A 299 -8.96 -3.99 5.79
N CYS A 300 -8.08 -3.82 4.81
CA CYS A 300 -8.27 -4.35 3.47
C CYS A 300 -7.63 -5.73 3.38
N ARG A 301 -8.34 -6.75 2.89
CA ARG A 301 -7.81 -8.11 2.76
C ARG A 301 -7.58 -8.43 1.30
N PHE A 302 -6.44 -9.04 1.01
CA PHE A 302 -6.03 -9.42 -0.33
C PHE A 302 -5.68 -10.90 -0.41
N VAL A 303 -5.85 -11.46 -1.60
CA VAL A 303 -5.42 -12.81 -1.97
C VAL A 303 -4.49 -12.70 -3.17
N VAL A 304 -3.30 -13.29 -3.05
CA VAL A 304 -2.30 -13.38 -4.12
C VAL A 304 -2.14 -14.84 -4.51
N ALA A 305 -2.24 -15.16 -5.79
CA ALA A 305 -2.04 -16.50 -6.34
C ALA A 305 -1.78 -16.45 -7.85
N PRO A 306 -1.37 -17.56 -8.51
CA PRO A 306 -1.36 -17.62 -9.96
C PRO A 306 -2.76 -17.30 -10.54
N PRO A 307 -2.84 -16.56 -11.66
CA PRO A 307 -4.12 -16.16 -12.25
C PRO A 307 -5.09 -17.32 -12.48
N HIS A 308 -4.61 -18.46 -13.00
CA HIS A 308 -5.45 -19.65 -13.24
C HIS A 308 -5.95 -20.34 -11.95
N ARG A 309 -5.38 -19.99 -10.79
CA ARG A 309 -5.73 -20.54 -9.48
C ARG A 309 -6.50 -19.55 -8.59
N ILE A 310 -6.53 -18.26 -8.93
CA ILE A 310 -7.07 -17.22 -8.04
C ILE A 310 -8.53 -17.49 -7.64
N LEU A 311 -9.38 -17.89 -8.60
CA LEU A 311 -10.78 -18.21 -8.35
C LEU A 311 -10.95 -19.43 -7.43
N HIS A 312 -10.07 -20.42 -7.54
CA HIS A 312 -10.09 -21.58 -6.65
C HIS A 312 -9.80 -21.17 -5.20
N TYR A 313 -8.77 -20.34 -4.97
CA TYR A 313 -8.45 -19.88 -3.62
C TYR A 313 -9.48 -18.92 -3.05
N LEU A 314 -10.07 -18.05 -3.89
CA LEU A 314 -11.20 -17.22 -3.47
C LEU A 314 -12.39 -18.08 -3.04
N ARG A 315 -12.73 -19.14 -3.77
CA ARG A 315 -13.79 -20.08 -3.38
C ARG A 315 -13.55 -20.71 -2.01
N PHE A 316 -12.33 -21.21 -1.81
CA PHE A 316 -11.92 -21.79 -0.53
C PHE A 316 -12.01 -20.77 0.62
N LEU A 317 -11.57 -19.54 0.38
CA LEU A 317 -11.58 -18.47 1.38
C LEU A 317 -12.96 -17.91 1.65
N GLY A 318 -13.83 -17.81 0.66
CA GLY A 318 -15.22 -17.39 0.85
C GLY A 318 -15.94 -18.28 1.85
N ALA A 319 -15.75 -19.59 1.73
CA ALA A 319 -16.28 -20.56 2.69
C ALA A 319 -15.68 -20.39 4.10
N ALA A 320 -14.39 -20.06 4.21
CA ALA A 320 -13.72 -19.82 5.49
C ALA A 320 -14.05 -18.46 6.14
N LEU A 321 -14.44 -17.47 5.34
CA LEU A 321 -14.73 -16.09 5.75
C LEU A 321 -16.24 -15.78 5.85
N ASP A 322 -17.09 -16.80 5.68
CA ASP A 322 -18.55 -16.66 5.61
C ASP A 322 -19.01 -15.62 4.57
N GLN A 323 -18.27 -15.51 3.47
CA GLN A 323 -18.57 -14.60 2.37
C GLN A 323 -19.26 -15.37 1.23
N PRO A 324 -20.44 -14.90 0.75
CA PRO A 324 -21.14 -15.57 -0.34
C PRO A 324 -20.29 -15.62 -1.62
N MET A 325 -20.32 -16.73 -2.33
CA MET A 325 -19.63 -16.89 -3.61
C MET A 325 -20.04 -15.86 -4.67
N ALA A 326 -21.30 -15.40 -4.65
CA ALA A 326 -21.78 -14.34 -5.54
C ALA A 326 -21.05 -13.01 -5.30
N THR A 327 -20.71 -12.70 -4.05
CA THR A 327 -19.93 -11.52 -3.67
C THR A 327 -18.51 -11.61 -4.21
N LEU A 328 -17.89 -12.80 -4.13
CA LEU A 328 -16.54 -13.02 -4.63
C LEU A 328 -16.46 -13.00 -6.16
N ALA A 329 -17.46 -13.54 -6.85
CA ALA A 329 -17.53 -13.52 -8.31
C ALA A 329 -17.78 -12.10 -8.88
N ALA A 330 -18.33 -11.20 -8.07
CA ALA A 330 -18.57 -9.80 -8.43
C ALA A 330 -17.41 -8.87 -8.05
N LEU A 331 -16.29 -9.40 -7.56
CA LEU A 331 -15.15 -8.57 -7.18
C LEU A 331 -14.61 -7.81 -8.40
N PRO A 332 -14.51 -6.48 -8.30
CA PRO A 332 -14.22 -5.66 -9.46
C PRO A 332 -12.78 -5.83 -9.93
N MET A 333 -11.87 -6.46 -9.18
CA MET A 333 -10.51 -6.73 -9.62
C MET A 333 -10.37 -8.02 -10.43
N LEU A 334 -11.37 -8.91 -10.42
CA LEU A 334 -11.23 -10.20 -11.11
C LEU A 334 -11.11 -10.07 -12.63
N HIS A 335 -11.80 -9.09 -13.23
CA HIS A 335 -11.70 -8.84 -14.66
C HIS A 335 -10.29 -8.40 -15.09
N LEU A 336 -9.45 -7.89 -14.17
CA LEU A 336 -8.07 -7.51 -14.46
C LEU A 336 -7.18 -8.73 -14.76
N PHE A 337 -7.60 -9.92 -14.35
CA PHE A 337 -6.86 -11.16 -14.57
C PHE A 337 -7.55 -12.06 -15.59
N ALA A 338 -8.60 -11.55 -16.24
CA ALA A 338 -9.13 -12.17 -17.44
C ALA A 338 -8.01 -12.24 -18.48
N GLN A 339 -7.71 -13.45 -18.90
CA GLN A 339 -6.81 -13.68 -20.01
C GLN A 339 -7.61 -13.65 -21.31
N ASP A 340 -7.02 -13.04 -22.34
CA ASP A 340 -7.50 -13.21 -23.71
C ASP A 340 -7.16 -14.63 -24.23
N LYS A 341 -7.45 -14.88 -25.51
CA LYS A 341 -7.23 -16.19 -26.13
C LYS A 341 -5.75 -16.59 -26.17
N ASP A 342 -4.85 -15.64 -26.04
CA ASP A 342 -3.41 -15.83 -26.10
C ASP A 342 -2.80 -15.96 -24.69
N GLY A 343 -3.63 -15.90 -23.63
CA GLY A 343 -3.18 -16.00 -22.24
C GLY A 343 -2.69 -14.68 -21.66
N GLU A 344 -2.78 -13.58 -22.40
CA GLU A 344 -2.36 -12.25 -21.97
C GLU A 344 -3.50 -11.53 -21.26
N ARG A 345 -3.18 -10.58 -20.36
CA ARG A 345 -4.23 -9.79 -19.72
C ARG A 345 -5.00 -9.02 -20.79
N CYS A 346 -6.33 -9.11 -20.74
CA CYS A 346 -7.20 -8.36 -21.64
C CYS A 346 -6.81 -6.87 -21.65
N ALA A 347 -6.54 -6.34 -22.84
CA ALA A 347 -6.24 -4.93 -23.03
C ALA A 347 -7.41 -4.05 -22.57
N TRP A 348 -7.06 -2.84 -22.16
CA TRP A 348 -7.96 -1.76 -21.75
C TRP A 348 -9.21 -1.64 -22.64
N GLY A 349 -10.39 -1.74 -22.02
CA GLY A 349 -11.68 -1.54 -22.70
C GLY A 349 -12.24 -2.77 -23.43
N GLN A 350 -11.58 -3.94 -23.35
CA GLN A 350 -12.19 -5.19 -23.80
C GLN A 350 -13.08 -5.80 -22.72
N SER A 351 -14.34 -6.11 -23.06
CA SER A 351 -15.29 -6.71 -22.12
C SER A 351 -14.87 -8.13 -21.76
N PHE A 352 -14.74 -8.40 -20.45
CA PHE A 352 -14.60 -9.75 -19.93
C PHE A 352 -15.85 -10.58 -20.24
N ASP A 353 -15.70 -11.68 -20.97
CA ASP A 353 -16.76 -12.67 -21.12
C ASP A 353 -16.69 -13.70 -19.99
N SER A 354 -17.51 -13.49 -18.97
CA SER A 354 -17.60 -14.38 -17.80
C SER A 354 -18.10 -15.79 -18.14
N SER A 355 -18.62 -16.04 -19.36
CA SER A 355 -19.07 -17.36 -19.78
C SER A 355 -17.91 -18.35 -20.02
N SER A 356 -16.70 -17.83 -20.28
CA SER A 356 -15.49 -18.62 -20.55
C SER A 356 -14.93 -19.38 -19.33
N VAL A 357 -15.28 -18.95 -18.10
CA VAL A 357 -14.81 -19.57 -16.85
C VAL A 357 -15.53 -20.90 -16.56
N SER A 358 -16.56 -21.25 -17.33
CA SER A 358 -17.39 -22.44 -17.08
C SER A 358 -16.84 -23.75 -17.67
N HIS A 359 -15.72 -23.75 -18.41
CA HIS A 359 -15.33 -24.89 -19.28
C HIS A 359 -13.93 -25.47 -19.06
N SER A 360 -13.25 -25.20 -17.95
CA SER A 360 -12.06 -25.96 -17.55
C SER A 360 -12.33 -26.76 -16.27
N GLN A 361 -12.86 -27.98 -16.45
CA GLN A 361 -12.82 -29.05 -15.43
C GLN A 361 -11.46 -29.75 -15.45
#